data_AF-A0A9P5X2U2-F1
#
_entry.id   AF-A0A9P5X2U2-F1
#
_cell.length_a   1.000
_cell.length_b   1.000
_cell.length_c   1.000
_cell.angle_alpha   90.00
_cell.angle_beta   90.00
_cell.angle_gamma   90.00
#
_symmetry.space_group_name_H-M   'P 1'
#
loop_
_entity.id
_entity.type
_entity.pdbx_description
1 polymer ?
#
loop_
_entity_poly.entity_id
_entity_poly.type
_entity_poly.pdbx_seq_one_letter_code
_entity_poly.pdbx_strand_id
1 'polypeptide(L)'
;MNTATNANETIIFRIDQVTGEKHQFRACTTCKHFHVPIQDQRKTCERCREKSRLRNRMRAKAQAEPTGQMDESASPAVFGPDSSASRPSKREAEKTLRELEGDEQKRALKMMKSSLNAMAQTSTFHEVPPRKTPSHTEYQKASLLYDAAKAARSKNGLCNFSGCHSIVRCDNIDHGQRASMVTKDLRKIVKFPFKYDAPIRRVISENGVRLVYSCTCKTSVPKQLTSSTNPSGPKPKFSAQSDENTGHTREVCGGSVSITVRDDTSHPLPIAGQQVIVRIKH
;
A
#
# COMPACT_ATOMS: atom_id res chain seq x y z
N MET A 1 -30.35 12.09 -39.94
CA MET A 1 -28.90 12.32 -40.13
C MET A 1 -28.15 11.36 -39.23
N ASN A 2 -27.17 10.66 -39.79
CA ASN A 2 -26.63 9.38 -39.34
C ASN A 2 -25.95 9.42 -37.97
N THR A 3 -26.47 8.66 -37.00
CA THR A 3 -25.72 8.25 -35.82
C THR A 3 -24.86 7.04 -36.17
N ALA A 4 -23.60 7.30 -36.52
CA ALA A 4 -22.60 6.26 -36.65
C ALA A 4 -22.42 5.55 -35.30
N THR A 5 -22.98 4.36 -35.17
CA THR A 5 -22.72 3.43 -34.08
C THR A 5 -21.28 2.94 -34.19
N ASN A 6 -20.37 3.60 -33.48
CA ASN A 6 -18.99 3.13 -33.31
C ASN A 6 -19.00 1.86 -32.45
N ALA A 7 -19.02 0.71 -33.13
CA ALA A 7 -18.89 -0.62 -32.56
C ALA A 7 -17.43 -0.84 -32.09
N ASN A 8 -17.07 -0.34 -30.90
CA ASN A 8 -15.96 -0.87 -30.09
C ASN A 8 -15.79 -0.19 -28.71
N GLU A 9 -16.84 0.39 -28.11
CA GLU A 9 -16.75 0.81 -26.70
C GLU A 9 -17.12 -0.37 -25.79
N THR A 10 -16.11 -1.03 -25.23
CA THR A 10 -16.31 -1.96 -24.10
C THR A 10 -16.91 -1.16 -22.94
N ILE A 11 -18.05 -1.60 -22.44
CA ILE A 11 -18.75 -0.99 -21.30
C ILE A 11 -18.75 -1.98 -20.15
N ILE A 12 -18.45 -1.51 -18.94
CA ILE A 12 -18.60 -2.31 -17.73
C ILE A 12 -19.71 -1.75 -16.85
N PHE A 13 -20.39 -2.65 -16.15
CA PHE A 13 -21.45 -2.31 -15.21
C PHE A 13 -20.91 -2.45 -13.79
N ARG A 14 -21.16 -1.44 -12.94
CA ARG A 14 -20.96 -1.57 -11.49
C ARG A 14 -22.28 -1.28 -10.80
N ILE A 15 -22.59 -2.12 -9.81
CA ILE A 15 -23.77 -1.96 -8.96
C ILE A 15 -23.29 -1.18 -7.74
N ASP A 16 -23.93 -0.05 -7.47
CA ASP A 16 -23.75 0.66 -6.21
C ASP A 16 -24.29 -0.22 -5.08
N GLN A 17 -23.45 -0.52 -4.07
CA GLN A 17 -23.81 -1.43 -2.97
C GLN A 17 -24.82 -0.80 -1.99
N VAL A 18 -24.99 0.52 -2.03
CA VAL A 18 -25.86 1.28 -1.11
C VAL A 18 -27.20 1.57 -1.76
N THR A 19 -27.20 2.01 -3.03
CA THR A 19 -28.44 2.36 -3.74
C THR A 19 -28.98 1.22 -4.61
N GLY A 20 -28.16 0.20 -4.91
CA GLY A 20 -28.52 -0.88 -5.82
C GLY A 20 -28.56 -0.46 -7.30
N GLU A 21 -28.21 0.79 -7.61
CA GLU A 21 -28.28 1.32 -8.97
C GLU A 21 -27.14 0.80 -9.84
N LYS A 22 -27.47 0.47 -11.10
CA LYS A 22 -26.51 0.01 -12.10
C LYS A 22 -25.90 1.21 -12.82
N HIS A 23 -24.65 1.52 -12.52
CA HIS A 23 -23.89 2.55 -13.23
C HIS A 23 -23.05 1.94 -14.36
N GLN A 24 -23.08 2.59 -15.52
CA GLN A 24 -22.34 2.18 -16.72
C GLN A 24 -21.06 3.01 -16.86
N PHE A 25 -19.93 2.34 -17.10
CA PHE A 25 -18.62 2.97 -17.25
C PHE A 25 -17.97 2.57 -18.58
N ARG A 26 -17.33 3.54 -19.22
CA ARG A 26 -16.47 3.37 -20.40
C ARG A 26 -14.98 3.55 -20.05
N ALA A 27 -14.11 3.07 -20.92
CA ALA A 27 -12.67 3.24 -20.78
C ALA A 27 -12.24 4.70 -20.98
N CYS A 28 -11.31 5.17 -20.14
CA CYS A 28 -10.65 6.47 -20.33
C CYS A 28 -9.73 6.43 -21.55
N THR A 29 -9.82 7.42 -22.44
CA THR A 29 -8.96 7.49 -23.65
C THR A 29 -7.47 7.67 -23.34
N THR A 30 -7.11 8.18 -22.15
CA THR A 30 -5.71 8.42 -21.76
C THR A 30 -5.09 7.24 -21.02
N CYS A 31 -5.77 6.70 -20.00
CA CYS A 31 -5.22 5.64 -19.15
C CYS A 31 -5.84 4.26 -19.40
N LYS A 32 -6.80 4.14 -20.30
CA LYS A 32 -7.50 2.90 -20.68
C LYS A 32 -8.26 2.18 -19.56
N HIS A 33 -8.33 2.75 -18.35
CA HIS A 33 -9.11 2.19 -17.26
C HIS A 33 -10.59 2.60 -17.32
N PHE A 34 -11.47 1.70 -16.88
CA PHE A 34 -12.93 1.86 -16.87
C PHE A 34 -13.43 2.64 -15.64
N HIS A 35 -13.22 3.95 -15.67
CA HIS A 35 -13.64 4.87 -14.60
C HIS A 35 -14.45 6.07 -15.11
N VAL A 36 -14.77 6.13 -16.40
CA VAL A 36 -15.52 7.26 -16.97
C VAL A 36 -17.00 6.88 -17.01
N PRO A 37 -17.88 7.52 -16.24
CA PRO A 37 -19.32 7.28 -16.35
C PRO A 37 -19.80 7.60 -17.77
N ILE A 38 -20.69 6.79 -18.34
CA ILE A 38 -21.22 7.05 -19.69
C ILE A 38 -21.97 8.39 -19.77
N GLN A 39 -22.61 8.77 -18.67
CA GLN A 39 -23.32 10.05 -18.54
C GLN A 39 -22.38 11.27 -18.59
N ASP A 40 -21.09 11.10 -18.28
CA ASP A 40 -20.13 12.19 -18.45
C ASP A 40 -19.94 12.45 -19.95
N GLN A 41 -19.97 13.71 -20.39
CA GLN A 41 -19.73 14.06 -21.80
C GLN A 41 -18.27 13.87 -22.22
N ARG A 42 -17.35 13.87 -21.24
CA ARG A 42 -15.90 13.88 -21.48
C ARG A 42 -15.33 12.46 -21.45
N LYS A 43 -14.50 12.11 -22.43
CA LYS A 43 -13.93 10.75 -22.61
C LYS A 43 -12.71 10.40 -21.75
N THR A 44 -12.26 11.32 -20.89
CA THR A 44 -11.09 11.14 -20.01
C THR A 44 -11.52 11.02 -18.56
N CYS A 45 -10.85 10.22 -17.72
CA CYS A 45 -11.19 10.15 -16.29
C CYS A 45 -10.69 11.40 -15.53
N GLU A 46 -11.28 11.66 -14.36
CA GLU A 46 -10.97 12.82 -13.53
C GLU A 46 -9.48 12.94 -13.19
N ARG A 47 -8.84 11.83 -12.80
CA ARG A 47 -7.39 11.77 -12.54
C ARG A 47 -6.56 12.23 -13.75
N CYS A 48 -6.91 11.79 -14.95
CA CYS A 48 -6.20 12.20 -16.17
C CYS A 48 -6.44 13.68 -16.50
N ARG A 49 -7.65 14.20 -16.24
CA ARG A 49 -7.96 15.64 -16.42
C ARG A 49 -7.15 16.49 -15.46
N GLU A 50 -7.09 16.11 -14.19
CA GLU A 50 -6.32 16.82 -13.19
C GLU A 50 -4.82 16.82 -13.50
N LYS A 51 -4.27 15.66 -13.89
CA LYS A 51 -2.88 15.56 -14.37
C LYS A 51 -2.62 16.46 -15.58
N SER A 52 -3.58 16.59 -16.50
CA SER A 52 -3.45 17.51 -17.63
C SER A 52 -3.51 18.98 -17.22
N ARG A 53 -4.39 19.34 -16.29
CA ARG A 53 -4.48 20.70 -15.73
C ARG A 53 -3.17 21.10 -15.05
N LEU A 54 -2.58 20.20 -14.26
CA LEU A 54 -1.30 20.45 -13.60
C LEU A 54 -0.18 20.67 -14.62
N ARG A 55 -0.08 19.83 -15.66
CA ARG A 55 0.92 20.03 -16.73
C ARG A 55 0.75 21.35 -17.47
N ASN A 56 -0.50 21.75 -17.74
CA ASN A 56 -0.76 23.04 -18.39
C ASN A 56 -0.40 24.22 -17.48
N ARG A 57 -0.64 24.13 -16.17
CA ARG A 57 -0.20 25.15 -15.19
C ARG A 57 1.33 25.27 -15.17
N MET A 58 2.05 24.15 -15.17
CA MET A 58 3.52 24.18 -15.18
C MET A 58 4.07 24.79 -16.48
N ARG A 59 3.45 24.48 -17.63
CA ARG A 59 3.82 25.10 -18.92
C ARG A 59 3.52 26.59 -18.95
N ALA A 60 2.36 27.01 -18.45
CA ALA A 60 2.00 28.42 -18.36
C ALA A 60 2.98 29.18 -17.43
N LYS A 61 3.37 28.57 -16.30
CA LYS A 61 4.35 29.16 -15.38
C LYS A 61 5.74 29.29 -16.02
N ALA A 62 6.20 28.27 -16.74
CA ALA A 62 7.48 28.31 -17.46
C ALA A 62 7.50 29.34 -18.59
N GLN A 63 6.35 29.71 -19.15
CA GLN A 63 6.23 30.76 -20.17
C GLN A 63 6.00 32.16 -19.58
N ALA A 64 5.62 32.24 -18.30
CA ALA A 64 5.31 33.49 -17.60
C ALA A 64 6.45 34.03 -16.73
N GLU A 65 7.59 33.33 -16.62
CA GLU A 65 8.82 33.93 -16.07
C GLU A 65 9.55 34.66 -17.21
N PRO A 66 9.54 36.01 -17.23
CA PRO A 66 10.40 36.76 -18.12
C PRO A 66 11.81 36.72 -17.54
N THR A 67 12.77 36.20 -18.31
CA THR A 67 14.20 36.40 -18.07
C THR A 67 14.49 37.91 -18.14
N GLY A 68 14.48 38.58 -16.98
CA GLY A 68 14.64 40.03 -16.91
C GLY A 68 15.20 40.47 -15.57
N GLN A 69 16.52 40.60 -15.51
CA GLN A 69 17.21 41.58 -14.67
C GLN A 69 18.42 42.09 -15.47
N MET A 70 18.15 43.11 -16.28
CA MET A 70 19.12 44.16 -16.57
C MET A 70 19.05 45.11 -15.37
N ASP A 71 20.20 45.44 -14.78
CA ASP A 71 20.30 46.63 -13.95
C ASP A 71 21.33 47.58 -14.57
N GLU A 72 20.91 48.83 -14.60
CA GLU A 72 21.37 49.93 -15.41
C GLU A 72 22.16 50.90 -14.53
N SER A 73 23.29 51.41 -15.03
CA SER A 73 23.95 52.62 -14.51
C SER A 73 24.74 53.30 -15.64
N ALA A 74 24.09 54.31 -16.24
CA ALA A 74 24.55 55.58 -16.87
C ALA A 74 26.04 55.79 -17.20
N SER A 75 26.53 56.50 -18.24
CA SER A 75 26.07 57.24 -19.46
C SER A 75 27.38 57.84 -20.11
N PRO A 76 27.39 58.70 -21.15
CA PRO A 76 26.83 58.63 -22.51
C PRO A 76 27.89 58.94 -23.61
N ALA A 77 27.74 58.44 -24.86
CA ALA A 77 28.40 59.07 -26.03
C ALA A 77 27.92 58.53 -27.40
N VAL A 78 27.38 59.44 -28.21
CA VAL A 78 27.54 59.60 -29.67
C VAL A 78 26.82 58.62 -30.63
N PHE A 79 25.88 59.23 -31.37
CA PHE A 79 25.38 59.00 -32.74
C PHE A 79 25.91 57.83 -33.59
N GLY A 80 24.96 57.12 -34.23
CA GLY A 80 25.13 56.43 -35.51
C GLY A 80 23.96 55.47 -35.81
N PRO A 81 23.22 55.64 -36.92
CA PRO A 81 22.24 54.65 -37.35
C PRO A 81 22.93 53.64 -38.25
N ASP A 82 23.01 52.37 -37.86
CA ASP A 82 23.08 51.30 -38.86
C ASP A 82 22.77 49.91 -38.31
N SER A 83 22.12 49.16 -39.16
CA SER A 83 21.65 47.80 -39.00
C SER A 83 22.80 46.83 -38.69
N SER A 84 22.66 45.96 -37.68
CA SER A 84 23.31 44.65 -37.73
C SER A 84 22.76 43.61 -36.73
N ALA A 85 22.47 42.46 -37.30
CA ALA A 85 22.28 41.12 -36.75
C ALA A 85 22.63 40.90 -35.26
N SER A 86 21.61 40.51 -34.49
CA SER A 86 21.74 39.84 -33.20
C SER A 86 22.48 38.49 -33.38
N ARG A 87 23.76 38.46 -33.02
CA ARG A 87 24.56 37.23 -32.86
C ARG A 87 24.05 36.45 -31.64
N PRO A 88 23.88 35.11 -31.73
CA PRO A 88 23.63 34.29 -30.56
C PRO A 88 24.91 34.21 -29.72
N SER A 89 24.83 34.63 -28.46
CA SER A 89 25.89 34.43 -27.47
C SER A 89 26.14 32.92 -27.33
N LYS A 90 27.35 32.52 -27.76
CA LYS A 90 27.87 31.17 -27.65
C LYS A 90 27.99 30.85 -26.16
N ARG A 91 27.06 30.06 -25.63
CA ARG A 91 27.09 29.50 -24.28
C ARG A 91 28.41 28.74 -24.12
N GLU A 92 29.34 29.24 -23.31
CA GLU A 92 30.49 28.47 -22.89
C GLU A 92 30.01 27.22 -22.15
N ALA A 93 30.59 26.07 -22.49
CA ALA A 93 30.27 24.80 -21.86
C ALA A 93 30.63 24.87 -20.36
N GLU A 94 29.68 24.49 -19.52
CA GLU A 94 29.89 24.36 -18.07
C GLU A 94 31.05 23.37 -17.84
N LYS A 95 32.19 23.90 -17.37
CA LYS A 95 33.34 23.10 -16.95
C LYS A 95 32.93 22.22 -15.78
N THR A 96 33.34 20.96 -15.82
CA THR A 96 32.99 20.01 -14.76
C THR A 96 33.80 20.30 -13.49
N LEU A 97 33.27 19.95 -12.32
CA LEU A 97 33.89 20.20 -11.00
C LEU A 97 35.33 19.68 -10.84
N ARG A 98 35.76 18.77 -11.71
CA ARG A 98 37.13 18.21 -11.77
C ARG A 98 38.11 19.09 -12.53
N GLU A 99 37.64 20.02 -13.34
CA GLU A 99 38.43 20.91 -14.21
C GLU A 99 38.65 22.29 -13.59
N LEU A 100 38.08 22.55 -12.42
CA LEU A 100 38.32 23.76 -11.64
C LEU A 100 39.54 23.54 -10.73
N GLU A 101 40.57 24.37 -10.87
CA GLU A 101 41.75 24.31 -10.01
C GLU A 101 41.74 25.42 -8.94
N GLY A 102 42.29 25.11 -7.77
CA GLY A 102 42.55 26.10 -6.72
C GLY A 102 41.31 26.71 -6.07
N ASP A 103 41.23 28.05 -6.09
CA ASP A 103 40.25 28.80 -5.29
C ASP A 103 38.84 28.78 -5.87
N GLU A 104 38.68 28.53 -7.18
CA GLU A 104 37.37 28.36 -7.82
C GLU A 104 36.69 27.06 -7.37
N GLN A 105 37.46 25.97 -7.24
CA GLN A 105 36.95 24.69 -6.74
C GLN A 105 36.50 24.80 -5.28
N LYS A 106 37.28 25.50 -4.45
CA LYS A 106 36.90 25.77 -3.04
C LYS A 106 35.63 26.59 -2.94
N ARG A 107 35.45 27.59 -3.82
CA ARG A 107 34.24 28.43 -3.83
C ARG A 107 33.00 27.63 -4.29
N ALA A 108 33.14 26.79 -5.31
CA ALA A 108 32.08 25.89 -5.77
C ALA A 108 31.67 24.86 -4.71
N LEU A 109 32.63 24.20 -4.04
CA LEU A 109 32.37 23.28 -2.94
C LEU A 109 31.69 23.97 -1.76
N LYS A 110 32.08 25.21 -1.43
CA LYS A 110 31.44 26.00 -0.38
C LYS A 110 29.98 26.32 -0.71
N MET A 111 29.67 26.68 -1.96
CA MET A 111 28.30 26.94 -2.43
C MET A 111 27.44 25.67 -2.48
N MET A 112 28.01 24.52 -2.84
CA MET A 112 27.31 23.25 -2.77
C MET A 112 27.02 22.83 -1.32
N LYS A 113 27.99 23.01 -0.41
CA LYS A 113 27.82 22.68 1.01
C LYS A 113 26.77 23.57 1.68
N SER A 114 26.72 24.87 1.36
CA SER A 114 25.68 25.77 1.87
C SER A 114 24.30 25.42 1.31
N SER A 115 24.22 25.00 0.04
CA SER A 115 22.95 24.57 -0.58
C SER A 115 22.41 23.27 0.03
N LEU A 116 23.30 22.30 0.32
CA LEU A 116 22.93 21.07 1.02
C LEU A 116 22.46 21.34 2.46
N ASN A 117 23.13 22.24 3.18
CA ASN A 117 22.69 22.63 4.52
C ASN A 117 21.35 23.38 4.50
N ALA A 118 21.10 24.22 3.50
CA ALA A 118 19.80 24.88 3.33
C ALA A 118 18.67 23.89 2.99
N MET A 119 18.95 22.86 2.18
CA MET A 119 18.01 21.77 1.91
C MET A 119 17.75 20.89 3.15
N ALA A 120 18.76 20.65 3.98
CA ALA A 120 18.58 19.93 5.25
C ALA A 120 17.79 20.74 6.29
N GLN A 121 17.84 22.07 6.25
CA GLN A 121 17.07 22.93 7.16
C GLN A 121 15.63 23.21 6.68
N THR A 122 15.36 23.07 5.37
CA THR A 122 14.01 23.21 4.81
C THR A 122 13.19 21.92 4.84
N SER A 123 13.75 20.80 5.34
CA SER A 123 12.93 19.69 5.85
C SER A 123 12.34 20.07 7.20
N THR A 124 11.46 21.06 7.20
CA THR A 124 10.54 21.30 8.30
C THR A 124 9.65 20.07 8.36
N PHE A 125 9.96 19.16 9.28
CA PHE A 125 9.08 18.08 9.65
C PHE A 125 7.74 18.72 10.03
N HIS A 126 6.76 18.63 9.14
CA HIS A 126 5.38 18.84 9.53
C HIS A 126 5.09 17.81 10.60
N GLU A 127 5.06 18.24 11.85
CA GLU A 127 4.68 17.45 13.00
C GLU A 127 3.23 17.02 12.77
N VAL A 128 3.07 15.82 12.20
CA VAL A 128 1.77 15.21 11.98
C VAL A 128 1.17 14.99 13.37
N PRO A 129 -0.01 15.54 13.67
CA PRO A 129 -0.62 15.41 14.98
C PRO A 129 -0.70 13.92 15.35
N PRO A 130 -0.41 13.55 16.62
CA PRO A 130 -0.32 12.16 17.03
C PRO A 130 -1.66 11.47 16.77
N ARG A 131 -1.73 10.75 15.64
CA ARG A 131 -2.85 9.86 15.36
C ARG A 131 -2.87 8.88 16.51
N LYS A 132 -3.96 8.88 17.29
CA LYS A 132 -4.29 7.83 18.26
C LYS A 132 -4.42 6.50 17.53
N THR A 133 -3.29 5.91 17.17
CA THR A 133 -3.26 4.61 16.53
C THR A 133 -3.58 3.58 17.60
N PRO A 134 -4.43 2.58 17.29
CA PRO A 134 -4.60 1.44 18.18
C PRO A 134 -3.22 0.83 18.47
N SER A 135 -2.98 0.49 19.73
CA SER A 135 -1.73 -0.03 20.29
C SER A 135 -1.32 -1.36 19.63
N HIS A 136 -0.84 -1.29 18.41
CA HIS A 136 -0.11 -2.36 17.76
C HIS A 136 1.35 -2.18 18.09
N THR A 137 1.98 -3.26 18.54
CA THR A 137 3.44 -3.28 18.59
C THR A 137 3.94 -3.34 17.15
N GLU A 138 4.72 -2.35 16.75
CA GLU A 138 5.34 -2.30 15.43
C GLU A 138 6.62 -3.14 15.41
N TYR A 139 6.76 -3.96 14.39
CA TYR A 139 7.90 -4.84 14.17
C TYR A 139 8.60 -4.45 12.87
N GLN A 140 9.93 -4.35 12.91
CA GLN A 140 10.72 -3.98 11.74
C GLN A 140 10.75 -5.07 10.65
N LYS A 141 10.55 -6.35 11.02
CA LYS A 141 10.59 -7.49 10.10
C LYS A 141 9.38 -8.40 10.31
N ALA A 142 8.92 -9.03 9.23
CA ALA A 142 7.84 -10.02 9.28
C ALA A 142 8.17 -11.20 10.21
N SER A 143 9.41 -11.69 10.19
CA SER A 143 9.87 -12.77 11.08
C SER A 143 9.69 -12.42 12.55
N LEU A 144 10.07 -11.21 12.95
CA LEU A 144 9.93 -10.72 14.33
C LEU A 144 8.46 -10.64 14.76
N LEU A 145 7.56 -10.21 13.86
CA LEU A 145 6.12 -10.23 14.12
C LEU A 145 5.63 -11.67 14.39
N TYR A 146 6.05 -12.64 13.57
CA TYR A 146 5.64 -14.03 13.71
C TYR A 146 6.24 -14.70 14.95
N ASP A 147 7.50 -14.42 15.27
CA ASP A 147 8.16 -14.92 16.49
C ASP A 147 7.49 -14.38 17.75
N ALA A 148 7.11 -13.09 17.76
CA ALA A 148 6.36 -12.50 18.85
C ALA A 148 4.95 -13.10 19.00
N ALA A 149 4.24 -13.34 17.90
CA ALA A 149 2.94 -14.01 17.91
C ALA A 149 3.06 -15.46 18.44
N LYS A 150 4.12 -16.16 18.06
CA LYS A 150 4.44 -17.51 18.55
C LYS A 150 4.77 -17.52 20.04
N ALA A 151 5.59 -16.57 20.50
CA ALA A 151 5.92 -16.42 21.91
C ALA A 151 4.67 -16.08 22.76
N ALA A 152 3.80 -15.18 22.27
CA ALA A 152 2.54 -14.83 22.96
C ALA A 152 1.63 -16.06 23.14
N ARG A 153 1.59 -16.94 22.15
CA ARG A 153 0.84 -18.21 22.23
C ARG A 153 1.43 -19.17 23.27
N SER A 154 2.75 -19.29 23.35
CA SER A 154 3.39 -20.20 24.31
C SER A 154 3.25 -19.74 25.75
N LYS A 155 3.13 -18.43 25.99
CA LYS A 155 3.03 -17.85 27.34
C LYS A 155 1.61 -17.91 27.91
N ASN A 156 0.58 -17.74 27.08
CA ASN A 156 -0.80 -17.61 27.52
C ASN A 156 -1.68 -18.69 26.90
N GLY A 157 -2.42 -19.44 27.73
CA GLY A 157 -3.47 -20.35 27.25
C GLY A 157 -4.56 -19.63 26.43
N LEU A 158 -4.78 -18.34 26.71
CA LEU A 158 -5.62 -17.42 25.94
C LEU A 158 -4.72 -16.35 25.30
N CYS A 159 -4.32 -16.57 24.06
CA CYS A 159 -3.39 -15.70 23.36
C CYS A 159 -4.09 -14.44 22.86
N ASN A 160 -3.87 -13.32 23.55
CA ASN A 160 -4.17 -11.98 23.05
C ASN A 160 -2.89 -11.37 22.47
N PHE A 161 -2.90 -11.11 21.16
CA PHE A 161 -1.75 -10.57 20.44
C PHE A 161 -2.18 -9.50 19.44
N SER A 162 -1.37 -8.46 19.27
CA SER A 162 -1.70 -7.30 18.46
C SER A 162 -0.41 -6.66 17.96
N GLY A 163 -0.05 -6.92 16.71
CA GLY A 163 1.20 -6.46 16.12
C GLY A 163 1.06 -6.04 14.67
N CYS A 164 1.95 -5.18 14.20
CA CYS A 164 2.03 -4.79 12.80
C CYS A 164 3.47 -4.74 12.28
N HIS A 165 3.63 -4.88 10.96
CA HIS A 165 4.86 -4.54 10.27
C HIS A 165 4.53 -3.92 8.93
N SER A 166 5.42 -3.07 8.43
CA SER A 166 5.28 -2.42 7.14
C SER A 166 6.21 -3.05 6.12
N ILE A 167 5.74 -3.20 4.89
CA ILE A 167 6.50 -3.74 3.76
C ILE A 167 6.34 -2.83 2.55
N VAL A 168 7.39 -2.69 1.74
CA VAL A 168 7.31 -1.95 0.48
C VAL A 168 6.27 -2.62 -0.44
N ARG A 169 5.42 -1.81 -1.07
CA ARG A 169 4.38 -2.30 -1.98
C ARG A 169 5.04 -2.89 -3.23
N CYS A 170 4.54 -4.04 -3.66
CA CYS A 170 4.93 -4.67 -4.92
C CYS A 170 3.72 -4.70 -5.85
N ASP A 171 3.87 -4.25 -7.09
CA ASP A 171 2.75 -4.16 -8.04
C ASP A 171 2.16 -5.53 -8.41
N ASN A 172 2.96 -6.58 -8.29
CA ASN A 172 2.54 -7.97 -8.55
C ASN A 172 1.75 -8.59 -7.39
N ILE A 173 1.68 -7.94 -6.23
CA ILE A 173 1.05 -8.50 -5.03
C ILE A 173 0.01 -7.54 -4.47
N ASP A 174 -1.25 -7.85 -4.73
CA ASP A 174 -2.37 -7.10 -4.17
C ASP A 174 -2.53 -7.33 -2.65
N HIS A 175 -3.37 -6.51 -2.00
CA HIS A 175 -3.60 -6.64 -0.55
C HIS A 175 -4.23 -7.98 -0.14
N GLY A 176 -5.06 -8.58 -1.00
CA GLY A 176 -5.70 -9.87 -0.75
C GLY A 176 -4.73 -11.04 -0.85
N GLN A 177 -3.86 -11.03 -1.86
CA GLN A 177 -2.75 -11.97 -2.04
C GLN A 177 -1.77 -11.85 -0.86
N ARG A 178 -1.41 -10.63 -0.45
CA ARG A 178 -0.58 -10.40 0.73
C ARG A 178 -1.25 -10.96 1.99
N ALA A 179 -2.53 -10.68 2.20
CA ALA A 179 -3.27 -11.22 3.35
C ALA A 179 -3.30 -12.76 3.34
N SER A 180 -3.47 -13.37 2.17
CA SER A 180 -3.43 -14.83 1.98
C SER A 180 -2.05 -15.43 2.29
N MET A 181 -0.96 -14.76 1.87
CA MET A 181 0.40 -15.15 2.26
C MET A 181 0.58 -15.13 3.78
N VAL A 182 0.15 -14.05 4.44
CA VAL A 182 0.22 -13.91 5.91
C VAL A 182 -0.62 -14.99 6.60
N THR A 183 -1.80 -15.33 6.07
CA THR A 183 -2.60 -16.47 6.58
C THR A 183 -1.81 -17.78 6.53
N LYS A 184 -1.12 -18.05 5.42
CA LYS A 184 -0.29 -19.26 5.25
C LYS A 184 0.92 -19.25 6.20
N ASP A 185 1.54 -18.09 6.42
CA ASP A 185 2.66 -17.94 7.34
C ASP A 185 2.24 -18.16 8.79
N LEU A 186 1.10 -17.59 9.22
CA LEU A 186 0.55 -17.84 10.56
C LEU A 186 0.23 -19.33 10.77
N ARG A 187 -0.23 -20.03 9.72
CA ARG A 187 -0.41 -21.48 9.75
C ARG A 187 0.90 -22.24 9.89
N LYS A 188 1.89 -21.93 9.04
CA LYS A 188 3.12 -22.72 8.92
C LYS A 188 4.14 -22.42 10.02
N ILE A 189 4.34 -21.14 10.31
CA ILE A 189 5.40 -20.63 11.20
C ILE A 189 4.89 -20.57 12.65
N VAL A 190 3.77 -19.88 12.88
CA VAL A 190 3.19 -19.68 14.23
C VAL A 190 2.40 -20.92 14.69
N LYS A 191 1.94 -21.74 13.75
CA LYS A 191 1.12 -22.94 13.97
C LYS A 191 -0.17 -22.67 14.75
N PHE A 192 -0.71 -21.45 14.65
CA PHE A 192 -1.85 -21.02 15.47
C PHE A 192 -3.13 -21.74 15.04
N PRO A 193 -3.86 -22.46 15.90
CA PRO A 193 -5.02 -23.25 15.48
C PRO A 193 -6.23 -22.36 15.17
N PHE A 194 -6.51 -22.13 13.89
CA PHE A 194 -7.72 -21.45 13.43
C PHE A 194 -8.22 -22.07 12.13
N LYS A 195 -9.48 -21.83 11.75
CA LYS A 195 -10.05 -22.36 10.50
C LYS A 195 -9.52 -21.57 9.31
N TYR A 196 -8.55 -22.12 8.57
CA TYR A 196 -7.87 -21.40 7.48
C TYR A 196 -8.62 -21.39 6.15
N ASP A 197 -9.53 -22.34 5.94
CA ASP A 197 -10.10 -22.61 4.60
C ASP A 197 -10.94 -21.43 4.08
N ALA A 198 -11.68 -20.77 4.98
CA ALA A 198 -12.46 -19.59 4.65
C ALA A 198 -12.51 -18.63 5.85
N PRO A 199 -12.28 -17.32 5.62
CA PRO A 199 -12.52 -16.32 6.66
C PRO A 199 -14.02 -16.24 6.96
N ILE A 200 -14.38 -16.09 8.24
CA ILE A 200 -15.75 -15.77 8.69
C ILE A 200 -16.20 -14.46 8.05
N ARG A 201 -15.30 -13.48 8.02
CA ARG A 201 -15.56 -12.15 7.48
C ARG A 201 -14.41 -11.68 6.62
N ARG A 202 -14.73 -11.25 5.42
CA ARG A 202 -13.83 -10.58 4.49
C ARG A 202 -14.37 -9.18 4.24
N VAL A 203 -13.57 -8.17 4.57
CA VAL A 203 -13.89 -6.76 4.28
C VAL A 203 -12.86 -6.27 3.28
N ILE A 204 -13.33 -5.78 2.15
CA ILE A 204 -12.50 -5.17 1.11
C ILE A 204 -12.84 -3.68 1.10
N SER A 205 -11.81 -2.86 1.09
CA SER A 205 -11.91 -1.41 1.05
C SER A 205 -10.93 -0.90 0.00
N GLU A 206 -11.08 0.34 -0.44
CA GLU A 206 -10.18 0.94 -1.43
C GLU A 206 -8.72 0.90 -1.00
N ASN A 207 -8.49 1.07 0.31
CA ASN A 207 -7.16 1.18 0.90
C ASN A 207 -6.70 -0.11 1.59
N GLY A 208 -7.39 -1.24 1.42
CA GLY A 208 -6.97 -2.48 2.08
C GLY A 208 -7.98 -3.61 2.13
N VAL A 209 -7.53 -4.73 2.71
CA VAL A 209 -8.31 -5.95 2.91
C VAL A 209 -8.16 -6.40 4.35
N ARG A 210 -9.27 -6.80 4.98
CA ARG A 210 -9.31 -7.44 6.29
C ARG A 210 -9.97 -8.80 6.23
N LEU A 211 -9.25 -9.82 6.69
CA LEU A 211 -9.71 -11.20 6.83
C LEU A 211 -9.86 -11.53 8.31
N VAL A 212 -10.96 -12.17 8.70
CA VAL A 212 -11.23 -12.61 10.07
C VAL A 212 -11.55 -14.10 10.07
N TYR A 213 -10.87 -14.87 10.91
CA TYR A 213 -10.99 -16.32 11.04
C TYR A 213 -11.37 -16.72 12.48
N SER A 214 -12.03 -17.87 12.65
CA SER A 214 -12.38 -18.42 13.98
C SER A 214 -11.22 -19.22 14.56
N CYS A 215 -10.94 -19.05 15.86
CA CYS A 215 -10.02 -19.96 16.56
C CYS A 215 -10.59 -21.36 16.65
N THR A 216 -9.72 -22.36 16.56
CA THR A 216 -10.02 -23.78 16.76
C THR A 216 -9.18 -24.43 17.87
N CYS A 217 -8.55 -23.59 18.70
CA CYS A 217 -7.71 -23.95 19.84
C CYS A 217 -8.36 -24.87 20.87
N LYS A 218 -9.65 -24.68 21.20
CA LYS A 218 -10.39 -25.54 22.14
C LYS A 218 -11.06 -26.75 21.48
N THR A 219 -11.09 -26.83 20.15
CA THR A 219 -11.68 -27.96 19.40
C THR A 219 -10.75 -29.17 19.30
N SER A 220 -9.83 -29.36 20.26
CA SER A 220 -9.05 -30.60 20.31
C SER A 220 -10.01 -31.77 20.51
N VAL A 221 -10.33 -32.46 19.42
CA VAL A 221 -10.76 -33.84 19.48
C VAL A 221 -9.67 -34.57 20.27
N PRO A 222 -9.99 -35.28 21.36
CA PRO A 222 -9.02 -36.12 22.02
C PRO A 222 -8.46 -37.04 20.95
N LYS A 223 -7.18 -36.87 20.62
CA LYS A 223 -6.46 -37.87 19.85
C LYS A 223 -6.31 -39.03 20.81
N GLN A 224 -7.36 -39.84 20.97
CA GLN A 224 -7.21 -41.15 21.53
C GLN A 224 -6.25 -41.85 20.56
N LEU A 225 -5.00 -41.97 21.01
CA LEU A 225 -4.11 -42.98 20.51
C LEU A 225 -4.85 -44.29 20.75
N THR A 226 -5.54 -44.79 19.74
CA THR A 226 -5.76 -46.22 19.62
C THR A 226 -4.39 -46.81 19.39
N SER A 227 -3.72 -47.12 20.50
CA SER A 227 -2.63 -48.08 20.55
C SER A 227 -3.16 -49.35 19.90
N SER A 228 -2.75 -49.62 18.66
CA SER A 228 -2.91 -50.93 18.03
C SER A 228 -2.00 -51.91 18.77
N THR A 229 -2.46 -52.38 19.93
CA THR A 229 -2.05 -53.67 20.46
C THR A 229 -2.81 -54.72 19.68
N ASN A 230 -2.07 -55.47 18.85
CA ASN A 230 -2.55 -56.71 18.25
C ASN A 230 -3.15 -57.63 19.31
N PRO A 231 -4.41 -58.11 19.17
CA PRO A 231 -4.90 -59.27 19.87
C PRO A 231 -5.15 -60.38 18.85
N SER A 232 -4.18 -61.27 18.70
CA SER A 232 -4.43 -62.58 18.11
C SER A 232 -5.10 -63.47 19.18
N GLY A 233 -6.43 -63.54 19.18
CA GLY A 233 -7.19 -64.46 20.04
C GLY A 233 -8.72 -64.30 19.93
N PRO A 234 -9.51 -65.39 19.98
CA PRO A 234 -10.84 -65.44 19.36
C PRO A 234 -12.02 -64.95 20.23
N LYS A 235 -13.05 -64.48 19.51
CA LYS A 235 -14.43 -64.07 19.88
C LYS A 235 -14.97 -64.53 21.24
N PRO A 236 -15.75 -63.64 21.90
CA PRO A 236 -17.15 -64.00 22.17
C PRO A 236 -18.16 -62.91 21.81
N LYS A 237 -19.41 -63.35 21.74
CA LYS A 237 -20.62 -62.61 21.34
C LYS A 237 -21.23 -61.82 22.52
N PHE A 238 -22.09 -60.86 22.17
CA PHE A 238 -23.13 -60.20 22.97
C PHE A 238 -22.69 -59.21 24.06
N SER A 239 -23.03 -57.94 23.87
CA SER A 239 -24.13 -57.29 24.62
C SER A 239 -24.37 -55.88 24.05
N ALA A 240 -25.63 -55.61 23.74
CA ALA A 240 -26.12 -54.27 23.47
C ALA A 240 -26.20 -53.52 24.80
N GLN A 241 -25.38 -52.48 24.94
CA GLN A 241 -25.58 -51.46 25.95
C GLN A 241 -25.79 -50.13 25.24
N SER A 242 -26.91 -49.52 25.59
CA SER A 242 -27.40 -48.21 25.21
C SER A 242 -26.37 -47.12 25.51
N ASP A 243 -25.82 -46.53 24.46
CA ASP A 243 -25.05 -45.29 24.53
C ASP A 243 -25.99 -44.14 24.91
N GLU A 244 -26.06 -43.84 26.20
CA GLU A 244 -26.57 -42.56 26.67
C GLU A 244 -25.66 -41.45 26.16
N ASN A 245 -26.17 -40.83 25.12
CA ASN A 245 -25.76 -39.61 24.45
C ASN A 245 -25.61 -38.45 25.45
N THR A 246 -24.55 -38.48 26.27
CA THR A 246 -24.11 -37.32 27.05
C THR A 246 -23.48 -36.36 26.06
N GLY A 247 -24.34 -35.52 25.47
CA GLY A 247 -23.98 -34.43 24.58
C GLY A 247 -23.01 -33.48 25.27
N HIS A 248 -21.72 -33.79 25.18
CA HIS A 248 -20.65 -32.83 25.38
C HIS A 248 -20.81 -31.77 24.30
N THR A 249 -21.56 -30.72 24.62
CA THR A 249 -21.60 -29.48 23.85
C THR A 249 -20.16 -29.02 23.72
N ARG A 250 -19.55 -29.27 22.54
CA ARG A 250 -18.19 -28.83 22.23
C ARG A 250 -18.10 -27.34 22.53
N GLU A 251 -17.35 -26.98 23.56
CA GLU A 251 -17.05 -25.58 23.84
C GLU A 251 -16.31 -25.00 22.63
N VAL A 252 -17.03 -24.26 21.80
CA VAL A 252 -16.46 -23.57 20.65
C VAL A 252 -15.60 -22.44 21.21
N CYS A 253 -14.32 -22.40 20.82
CA CYS A 253 -13.51 -21.25 21.16
C CYS A 253 -14.08 -20.01 20.45
N GLY A 254 -14.57 -19.03 21.23
CA GLY A 254 -15.04 -17.74 20.72
C GLY A 254 -13.93 -16.80 20.22
N GLY A 255 -12.67 -17.28 20.20
CA GLY A 255 -11.53 -16.52 19.75
C GLY A 255 -11.54 -16.23 18.24
N SER A 256 -10.85 -15.18 17.83
CA SER A 256 -10.72 -14.77 16.44
C SER A 256 -9.30 -14.33 16.08
N VAL A 257 -8.92 -14.60 14.83
CA VAL A 257 -7.67 -14.14 14.22
C VAL A 257 -8.04 -13.18 13.10
N SER A 258 -7.59 -11.93 13.18
CA SER A 258 -7.81 -10.94 12.13
C SER A 258 -6.51 -10.49 11.51
N ILE A 259 -6.46 -10.52 10.18
CA ILE A 259 -5.33 -10.10 9.36
C ILE A 259 -5.82 -8.92 8.53
N THR A 260 -5.19 -7.76 8.69
CA THR A 260 -5.51 -6.56 7.93
C THR A 260 -4.28 -6.15 7.13
N VAL A 261 -4.44 -5.95 5.84
CA VAL A 261 -3.41 -5.38 4.97
C VAL A 261 -3.98 -4.07 4.43
N ARG A 262 -3.31 -2.96 4.67
CA ARG A 262 -3.72 -1.64 4.19
C ARG A 262 -2.57 -0.90 3.54
N ASP A 263 -2.87 0.13 2.76
CA ASP A 263 -1.85 1.05 2.25
C ASP A 263 -1.12 1.73 3.39
N ASP A 264 0.19 1.89 3.20
CA ASP A 264 1.08 2.55 4.12
C ASP A 264 1.92 3.61 3.40
N THR A 265 1.86 4.83 3.91
CA THR A 265 2.62 5.99 3.41
C THR A 265 3.54 6.55 4.48
N SER A 266 3.85 5.77 5.52
CA SER A 266 4.74 6.18 6.61
C SER A 266 6.23 6.22 6.22
N HIS A 267 6.59 5.64 5.07
CA HIS A 267 7.96 5.63 4.60
C HIS A 267 8.46 7.07 4.32
N PRO A 268 9.68 7.45 4.73
CA PRO A 268 10.19 8.82 4.58
C PRO A 268 10.41 9.21 3.11
N LEU A 269 10.74 8.23 2.26
CA LEU A 269 10.72 8.39 0.81
C LEU A 269 9.29 8.15 0.29
N PRO A 270 8.85 8.81 -0.81
CA PRO A 270 7.50 8.70 -1.39
C PRO A 270 7.28 7.35 -2.10
N ILE A 271 7.58 6.26 -1.40
CA ILE A 271 7.45 4.88 -1.84
C ILE A 271 6.19 4.33 -1.19
N ALA A 272 5.30 3.79 -2.01
CA ALA A 272 4.10 3.15 -1.50
C ALA A 272 4.47 1.90 -0.69
N GLY A 273 3.88 1.77 0.50
CA GLY A 273 3.99 0.59 1.36
C GLY A 273 2.65 -0.13 1.53
N GLN A 274 2.72 -1.30 2.15
CA GLN A 274 1.59 -2.04 2.69
C GLN A 274 1.87 -2.31 4.16
N GLN A 275 0.94 -1.95 5.05
CA GLN A 275 1.03 -2.31 6.46
C GLN A 275 0.22 -3.57 6.71
N VAL A 276 0.88 -4.59 7.25
CA VAL A 276 0.28 -5.85 7.69
C VAL A 276 0.04 -5.78 9.19
N ILE A 277 -1.21 -5.97 9.61
CA ILE A 277 -1.64 -5.96 11.01
C ILE A 277 -2.22 -7.34 11.33
N VAL A 278 -1.66 -8.00 12.34
CA VAL A 278 -2.14 -9.28 12.86
C VAL A 278 -2.69 -9.03 14.26
N ARG A 279 -3.96 -9.39 14.47
CA ARG A 279 -4.58 -9.40 15.80
C ARG A 279 -5.14 -10.78 16.08
N ILE A 280 -4.85 -11.29 17.27
CA ILE A 280 -5.36 -12.54 17.79
C ILE A 280 -6.08 -12.17 19.09
N LYS A 281 -7.35 -12.56 19.18
CA LYS A 281 -8.18 -12.33 20.37
C LYS A 281 -8.76 -13.65 20.84
N HIS A 282 -8.49 -14.02 22.07
CA HIS A 282 -9.03 -15.21 22.74
C HIS A 282 -9.75 -14.81 24.01
#